data_AF-A0A2N7JUA7-F1
#
_entry.id   AF-A0A2N7JUA7-F1
#
_cell.length_a   1.000
_cell.length_b   1.000
_cell.length_c   1.000
_cell.angle_alpha   90.00
_cell.angle_beta   90.00
_cell.angle_gamma   90.00
#
_symmetry.space_group_name_H-M   'P 1'
#
loop_
_entity.id
_entity.type
_entity.pdbx_description
1 polymer ?
#
loop_
_entity_poly.entity_id
_entity_poly.type
_entity_poly.pdbx_seq_one_letter_code
_entity_poly.pdbx_strand_id
1 'polypeptide(L)'
;MNPNALSARSQSQAQQKGFTIIELVVVIVILGIVSVTAASKFLNLQTDARISTLNGLKGGMEGASAMLYGKTSALGLDKAASASISVEGDDISVVYGYPAAMNDQTWSQLIESTFLDAVWDTGRADWFFTNTDAHDGIILYAPSSRKNESDNCYLEYQEATETTTPAFTLTTTGC
;
A
#
# COMPACT_ATOMS: atom_id res chain seq x y z
N MET A 1 54.59 -62.44 28.98
CA MET A 1 54.14 -61.25 29.73
C MET A 1 53.13 -60.49 28.86
N ASN A 2 51.87 -60.51 29.29
CA ASN A 2 50.78 -59.57 28.94
C ASN A 2 51.15 -58.17 29.50
N PRO A 3 50.60 -57.00 29.10
CA PRO A 3 49.17 -56.82 28.80
C PRO A 3 48.75 -55.80 27.73
N ASN A 4 47.52 -55.99 27.25
CA ASN A 4 46.62 -54.95 26.74
C ASN A 4 46.69 -53.66 27.59
N ALA A 5 46.88 -52.52 26.94
CA ALA A 5 46.55 -51.21 27.50
C ALA A 5 45.80 -50.38 26.45
N LEU A 6 44.63 -50.88 26.03
CA LEU A 6 43.60 -50.03 25.46
C LEU A 6 43.15 -49.08 26.57
N SER A 7 43.56 -47.81 26.45
CA SER A 7 43.09 -46.71 27.27
C SER A 7 41.56 -46.62 27.15
N ALA A 8 40.86 -47.16 28.14
CA ALA A 8 39.46 -46.88 28.35
C ALA A 8 39.35 -45.43 28.84
N ARG A 9 39.20 -44.48 27.90
CA ARG A 9 38.70 -43.15 28.23
C ARG A 9 37.27 -43.32 28.74
N SER A 10 37.10 -43.23 30.05
CA SER A 10 35.81 -43.06 30.72
C SER A 10 35.15 -41.77 30.22
N GLN A 11 34.40 -41.85 29.13
CA GLN A 11 33.45 -40.79 28.77
C GLN A 11 32.29 -40.86 29.75
N SER A 12 32.20 -39.85 30.62
CA SER A 12 30.99 -39.57 31.39
C SER A 12 29.84 -39.36 30.41
N GLN A 13 28.99 -40.37 30.24
CA GLN A 13 27.75 -40.22 29.50
C GLN A 13 26.84 -39.30 30.33
N ALA A 14 26.79 -38.02 29.97
CA ALA A 14 25.74 -37.14 30.44
C ALA A 14 24.40 -37.79 30.06
N GLN A 15 23.63 -38.24 31.05
CA GLN A 15 22.30 -38.78 30.82
C GLN A 15 21.47 -37.71 30.11
N GLN A 16 21.19 -37.93 28.82
CA GLN A 16 20.24 -37.10 28.10
C GLN A 16 18.88 -37.32 28.74
N LYS A 17 18.45 -36.34 29.55
CA LYS A 17 17.08 -36.28 30.03
C LYS A 17 16.19 -36.12 28.80
N GLY A 18 15.55 -37.21 28.39
CA GLY A 18 14.54 -37.18 27.33
C GLY A 18 13.40 -36.26 27.75
N PHE A 19 12.89 -35.48 26.80
CA PHE A 19 11.68 -34.68 26.99
C PHE A 19 10.49 -35.63 27.22
N THR A 20 9.68 -35.37 28.24
CA THR A 20 8.49 -36.18 28.48
C THR A 20 7.45 -35.92 27.39
N ILE A 21 6.66 -36.94 27.05
CA ILE A 21 5.59 -36.78 26.06
C ILE A 21 4.58 -35.71 26.51
N ILE A 22 4.33 -35.60 27.82
CA ILE A 22 3.43 -34.58 28.36
C ILE A 22 3.98 -33.17 28.17
N GLU A 23 5.29 -32.94 28.32
CA GLU A 23 5.88 -31.64 28.04
C GLU A 23 5.70 -31.25 26.57
N LEU A 24 5.88 -32.18 25.63
CA LEU A 24 5.65 -31.91 24.22
C LEU A 24 4.18 -31.57 23.94
N VAL A 25 3.24 -32.31 24.53
CA VAL A 25 1.80 -32.09 24.39
C VAL A 25 1.40 -30.72 24.95
N VAL A 26 1.88 -30.36 26.14
CA VAL A 26 1.55 -29.05 26.74
C VAL A 26 2.11 -27.90 25.88
N VAL A 27 3.31 -28.04 25.33
CA VAL A 27 3.91 -27.01 24.45
C VAL A 27 3.07 -26.78 23.21
N ILE A 28 2.66 -27.83 22.48
CA ILE A 28 1.84 -27.64 21.27
C ILE A 28 0.46 -27.07 21.57
N VAL A 29 -0.14 -27.40 22.73
CA VAL A 29 -1.42 -26.83 23.16
C VAL A 29 -1.27 -25.35 23.45
N ILE A 30 -0.24 -24.94 24.19
CA ILE A 30 0.02 -23.53 24.48
C ILE A 30 0.31 -22.75 23.19
N LEU A 31 1.17 -23.29 22.31
CA LEU A 31 1.47 -22.66 21.02
C LEU A 31 0.21 -22.54 20.15
N GLY A 32 -0.68 -23.53 20.18
CA GLY A 32 -1.97 -23.48 19.49
C GLY A 32 -2.83 -22.30 19.95
N ILE A 33 -2.96 -22.10 21.26
CA ILE A 33 -3.78 -21.00 21.82
C ILE A 33 -3.16 -19.63 21.50
N VAL A 34 -1.85 -19.49 21.68
CA VAL A 34 -1.13 -18.23 21.40
C VAL A 34 -1.18 -17.91 19.91
N SER A 35 -1.09 -18.91 19.03
CA SER A 35 -1.13 -18.72 17.58
C SER A 35 -2.48 -18.16 17.11
N VAL A 36 -3.60 -18.67 17.62
CA VAL A 36 -4.94 -18.21 17.22
C VAL A 36 -5.17 -16.74 17.61
N THR A 37 -4.76 -16.35 18.82
CA THR A 37 -4.90 -14.96 19.29
C THR A 37 -3.95 -13.99 18.59
N ALA A 38 -2.75 -14.43 18.24
CA ALA A 38 -1.81 -13.64 17.44
C ALA A 38 -2.31 -13.45 16.00
N ALA A 39 -2.90 -14.48 15.38
CA ALA A 39 -3.41 -14.42 14.02
C ALA A 39 -4.57 -13.42 13.89
N SER A 40 -5.54 -13.42 14.81
CA SER A 40 -6.66 -12.48 14.76
C SER A 40 -6.20 -11.02 14.91
N LYS A 41 -5.25 -10.76 15.82
CA LYS A 41 -4.67 -9.41 15.96
C LYS A 41 -3.86 -9.00 14.74
N PHE A 42 -3.10 -9.92 14.14
CA PHE A 42 -2.33 -9.65 12.93
C PHE A 42 -3.23 -9.26 11.74
N LEU A 43 -4.41 -9.86 11.60
CA LEU A 43 -5.38 -9.47 10.57
C LEU A 43 -5.87 -8.03 10.77
N ASN A 44 -6.27 -7.66 11.99
CA ASN A 44 -6.72 -6.30 12.29
C ASN A 44 -5.62 -5.26 12.02
N LEU A 45 -4.38 -5.56 12.41
CA LEU A 45 -3.24 -4.67 12.16
C LEU A 45 -2.97 -4.46 10.66
N GLN A 46 -3.20 -5.47 9.82
CA GLN A 46 -3.06 -5.31 8.37
C GLN A 46 -4.15 -4.41 7.79
N THR A 47 -5.40 -4.56 8.24
CA THR A 47 -6.50 -3.68 7.85
C THR A 47 -6.21 -2.23 8.26
N ASP A 48 -5.83 -2.01 9.52
CA ASP A 48 -5.48 -0.67 10.02
C ASP A 48 -4.28 -0.07 9.27
N ALA A 49 -3.27 -0.89 8.95
CA ALA A 49 -2.11 -0.45 8.18
C ALA A 49 -2.53 0.02 6.77
N ARG A 50 -3.35 -0.75 6.05
CA ARG A 50 -3.85 -0.37 4.72
C ARG A 50 -4.63 0.95 4.76
N ILE A 51 -5.55 1.07 5.72
CA ILE A 51 -6.34 2.30 5.90
C ILE A 51 -5.41 3.47 6.20
N SER A 52 -4.40 3.30 7.05
CA SER A 52 -3.43 4.36 7.33
C SER A 52 -2.61 4.74 6.11
N THR A 53 -2.19 3.77 5.28
CA THR A 53 -1.45 4.04 4.05
C THR A 53 -2.31 4.81 3.04
N LEU A 54 -3.58 4.43 2.89
CA LEU A 54 -4.53 5.16 2.04
C LEU A 54 -4.78 6.59 2.53
N ASN A 55 -4.89 6.79 3.85
CA ASN A 55 -4.98 8.15 4.42
C ASN A 55 -3.70 8.96 4.18
N GLY A 56 -2.53 8.32 4.25
CA GLY A 56 -1.24 8.94 3.92
C GLY A 56 -1.18 9.39 2.46
N LEU A 57 -1.59 8.52 1.53
CA LEU A 57 -1.69 8.85 0.11
C LEU A 57 -2.67 10.01 -0.12
N LYS A 58 -3.87 9.94 0.47
CA LYS A 58 -4.88 11.00 0.39
C LYS A 58 -4.31 12.35 0.82
N GLY A 59 -3.65 12.42 1.97
CA GLY A 59 -3.05 13.66 2.45
C GLY A 59 -1.95 14.20 1.52
N GLY A 60 -1.14 13.30 0.94
CA GLY A 60 -0.14 13.67 -0.06
C GLY A 60 -0.76 14.25 -1.33
N MET A 61 -1.80 13.58 -1.85
CA MET A 61 -2.52 14.03 -3.04
C MET A 61 -3.25 15.36 -2.83
N GLU A 62 -3.91 15.54 -1.68
CA GLU A 62 -4.56 16.80 -1.31
C GLU A 62 -3.54 17.94 -1.22
N GLY A 63 -2.37 17.68 -0.62
CA GLY A 63 -1.27 18.64 -0.55
C GLY A 63 -0.72 19.03 -1.92
N ALA A 64 -0.45 18.04 -2.79
CA ALA A 64 0.03 18.28 -4.15
C ALA A 64 -0.99 19.04 -4.99
N SER A 65 -2.27 18.68 -4.88
CA SER A 65 -3.38 19.35 -5.55
C SER A 65 -3.50 20.82 -5.13
N ALA A 66 -3.41 21.12 -3.83
CA ALA A 66 -3.45 22.50 -3.32
C ALA A 66 -2.25 23.33 -3.78
N MET A 67 -1.04 22.74 -3.81
CA MET A 67 0.16 23.43 -4.32
C MET A 67 0.05 23.72 -5.81
N LEU A 68 -0.41 22.75 -6.60
CA LEU A 68 -0.60 22.92 -8.03
C LEU A 68 -1.64 23.99 -8.33
N TYR A 69 -2.77 23.96 -7.61
CA TYR A 69 -3.80 24.99 -7.72
C TYR A 69 -3.29 26.40 -7.42
N GLY A 70 -2.44 26.55 -6.39
CA GLY A 70 -1.78 27.83 -6.11
C GLY A 70 -0.93 28.34 -7.28
N LYS A 71 -0.20 27.44 -7.95
CA LYS A 71 0.61 27.78 -9.13
C LYS A 71 -0.24 28.11 -10.36
N THR A 72 -1.25 27.31 -10.66
CA THR A 72 -2.11 27.48 -11.84
C THR A 72 -3.04 28.70 -11.72
N SER A 73 -3.55 28.99 -10.53
CA SER A 73 -4.36 30.18 -10.26
C SER A 73 -3.54 31.47 -10.46
N ALA A 74 -2.26 31.48 -10.07
CA ALA A 74 -1.37 32.60 -10.36
C ALA A 74 -1.12 32.82 -11.87
N LEU A 75 -1.29 31.77 -12.68
CA LEU A 75 -1.22 31.81 -14.14
C LEU A 75 -2.58 32.08 -14.81
N GLY A 76 -3.66 32.24 -14.04
CA GLY A 76 -5.02 32.49 -14.54
C GLY A 76 -5.70 31.27 -15.17
N LEU A 77 -5.30 30.06 -14.78
CA LEU A 77 -5.83 28.80 -15.33
C LEU A 77 -6.99 28.21 -14.50
N ASP A 78 -7.43 28.89 -13.44
CA ASP A 78 -8.51 28.46 -12.52
C ASP A 78 -9.89 28.33 -13.19
N LYS A 79 -10.06 28.87 -14.40
CA LYS A 79 -11.31 28.76 -15.18
C LYS A 79 -11.15 27.98 -16.49
N ALA A 80 -9.95 27.50 -16.78
CA ALA A 80 -9.70 26.73 -17.99
C ALA A 80 -10.22 25.31 -17.80
N ALA A 81 -11.14 24.88 -18.66
CA ALA A 81 -11.68 23.51 -18.62
C ALA A 81 -10.58 22.45 -18.80
N SER A 82 -9.53 22.78 -19.56
CA SER A 82 -8.28 22.02 -19.57
C SER A 82 -7.11 22.97 -19.89
N ALA A 83 -5.95 22.69 -19.30
CA ALA A 83 -4.69 23.33 -19.63
C ALA A 83 -3.53 22.37 -19.31
N SER A 84 -2.33 22.72 -19.77
CA SER A 84 -1.09 22.04 -19.37
C SER A 84 -0.12 23.08 -18.85
N ILE A 85 0.61 22.74 -17.78
CA ILE A 85 1.70 23.56 -17.27
C ILE A 85 2.99 22.76 -17.30
N SER A 86 4.09 23.41 -17.72
CA SER A 86 5.41 22.81 -17.61
C SER A 86 5.99 23.09 -16.21
N VAL A 87 6.44 22.03 -15.54
CA VAL A 87 7.18 22.06 -14.28
C VAL A 87 8.46 21.27 -14.51
N GLU A 88 9.60 21.96 -14.46
CA GLU A 88 10.93 21.34 -14.61
C GLU A 88 11.16 20.57 -15.93
N GLY A 89 10.35 20.84 -16.96
CA GLY A 89 10.43 20.18 -18.26
C GLY A 89 9.38 19.09 -18.47
N ASP A 90 8.64 18.72 -17.41
CA ASP A 90 7.51 17.80 -17.47
C ASP A 90 6.20 18.57 -17.60
N ASP A 91 5.33 18.11 -18.49
CA ASP A 91 4.02 18.71 -18.73
C ASP A 91 2.99 18.06 -17.81
N ILE A 92 2.37 18.89 -16.96
CA ILE A 92 1.34 18.48 -16.00
C ILE A 92 -0.03 18.96 -16.52
N SER A 93 -0.91 18.00 -16.80
CA SER A 93 -2.29 18.29 -17.22
C SER A 93 -3.13 18.75 -16.03
N VAL A 94 -3.88 19.84 -16.22
CA VAL A 94 -4.73 20.47 -15.20
C VAL A 94 -6.12 20.79 -15.73
N VAL A 95 -7.12 20.67 -14.86
CA VAL A 95 -8.54 20.91 -15.12
C VAL A 95 -9.04 21.89 -14.07
N TYR A 96 -9.52 23.06 -14.51
CA TYR A 96 -9.91 24.20 -13.64
C TYR A 96 -8.84 24.56 -12.59
N GLY A 97 -7.57 24.47 -12.99
CA GLY A 97 -6.42 24.74 -12.14
C GLY A 97 -6.00 23.60 -11.20
N TYR A 98 -6.79 22.53 -11.08
CA TYR A 98 -6.46 21.36 -10.28
C TYR A 98 -5.81 20.25 -11.14
N PRO A 99 -5.15 19.24 -10.55
CA PRO A 99 -4.68 18.08 -11.29
C PRO A 99 -5.79 17.46 -12.15
N ALA A 100 -5.52 17.13 -13.42
CA ALA A 100 -6.43 16.27 -14.19
C ALA A 100 -6.44 14.84 -13.61
N ALA A 101 -7.52 14.08 -13.81
CA ALA A 101 -7.62 12.66 -13.44
C ALA A 101 -6.82 11.75 -14.38
N MET A 102 -5.54 12.06 -14.59
CA MET A 102 -4.62 11.32 -15.46
C MET A 102 -3.41 10.85 -14.65
N ASN A 103 -3.03 9.58 -14.78
CA ASN A 103 -1.86 9.09 -14.04
C ASN A 103 -0.55 9.53 -14.71
N ASP A 104 -0.37 9.16 -15.98
CA ASP A 104 0.87 9.33 -16.76
C ASP A 104 1.31 10.80 -16.94
N GLN A 105 0.34 11.69 -17.13
CA GLN A 105 0.59 13.11 -17.39
C GLN A 105 0.39 14.02 -16.18
N THR A 106 -0.11 13.50 -15.06
CA THR A 106 -0.44 14.36 -13.90
C THR A 106 0.03 13.74 -12.61
N TRP A 107 -0.61 12.67 -12.13
CA TRP A 107 -0.35 12.17 -10.78
C TRP A 107 1.01 11.50 -10.60
N SER A 108 1.54 10.85 -11.63
CA SER A 108 2.90 10.28 -11.59
C SER A 108 3.99 11.36 -11.53
N GLN A 109 3.70 12.58 -11.98
CA GLN A 109 4.62 13.72 -11.92
C GLN A 109 4.50 14.47 -10.58
N LEU A 110 3.34 14.39 -9.93
CA LEU A 110 3.07 15.09 -8.68
C LEU A 110 3.46 14.30 -7.44
N ILE A 111 3.52 12.97 -7.53
CA ILE A 111 3.75 12.08 -6.39
C ILE A 111 4.85 11.07 -6.73
N GLU A 112 5.89 11.07 -5.90
CA GLU A 112 7.03 10.16 -6.03
C GLU A 112 6.63 8.75 -5.54
N SER A 113 6.01 7.97 -6.41
CA SER A 113 5.66 6.58 -6.13
C SER A 113 5.62 5.72 -7.39
N THR A 114 5.81 4.41 -7.22
CA THR A 114 5.62 3.45 -8.32
C THR A 114 4.13 3.16 -8.49
N PHE A 115 3.54 3.71 -9.55
CA PHE A 115 2.16 3.46 -9.95
C PHE A 115 2.11 2.56 -11.19
N LEU A 116 1.31 1.50 -11.13
CA LEU A 116 1.01 0.65 -12.28
C LEU A 116 -0.50 0.53 -12.51
N ASP A 117 -0.90 0.34 -13.76
CA ASP A 117 -2.32 0.18 -14.09
C ASP A 117 -2.81 -1.21 -13.64
N ALA A 118 -3.86 -1.27 -12.81
CA ALA A 118 -4.39 -2.52 -12.26
C ALA A 118 -5.07 -3.41 -13.31
N VAL A 119 -5.57 -2.82 -14.39
CA VAL A 119 -6.29 -3.50 -15.48
C VAL A 119 -5.30 -4.12 -16.45
N TRP A 120 -4.27 -3.35 -16.83
CA TRP A 120 -3.35 -3.74 -17.91
C TRP A 120 -2.04 -4.35 -17.40
N ASP A 121 -1.64 -4.07 -16.16
CA ASP A 121 -0.38 -4.53 -15.58
C ASP A 121 -0.57 -5.61 -14.50
N THR A 122 0.28 -6.63 -14.56
CA THR A 122 0.34 -7.74 -13.59
C THR A 122 1.64 -7.74 -12.77
N GLY A 123 2.48 -6.73 -12.97
CA GLY A 123 3.74 -6.50 -12.31
C GLY A 123 3.60 -6.20 -10.82
N ARG A 124 4.73 -5.87 -10.20
CA ARG A 124 4.77 -5.46 -8.79
C ARG A 124 5.02 -3.97 -8.72
N ALA A 125 4.03 -3.24 -8.21
CA ALA A 125 4.14 -1.85 -7.80
C ALA A 125 3.64 -1.69 -6.38
N ASP A 126 4.01 -0.57 -5.76
CA ASP A 126 3.51 -0.20 -4.44
C ASP A 126 2.03 0.18 -4.52
N TRP A 127 1.67 0.91 -5.59
CA TRP A 127 0.34 1.40 -5.85
C TRP A 127 -0.16 0.98 -7.23
N PHE A 128 -1.42 0.60 -7.26
CA PHE A 128 -2.14 0.36 -8.49
C PHE A 128 -3.13 1.47 -8.72
N PHE A 129 -3.34 1.85 -9.97
CA PHE A 129 -4.42 2.75 -10.35
C PHE A 129 -5.35 2.09 -11.37
N THR A 130 -6.59 2.56 -11.42
CA THR A 130 -7.52 2.22 -12.48
C THR A 130 -8.30 3.46 -12.85
N ASN A 131 -8.41 3.71 -14.14
CA ASN A 131 -9.32 4.69 -14.69
C ASN A 131 -10.37 3.89 -15.48
N THR A 132 -11.57 3.77 -14.90
CA THR A 132 -12.64 2.90 -15.42
C THR A 132 -13.20 3.46 -16.75
N ASP A 133 -13.22 4.78 -16.90
CA ASP A 133 -13.52 5.49 -18.15
C ASP A 133 -12.64 6.74 -18.28
N ALA A 134 -11.80 6.80 -19.32
CA ALA A 134 -10.85 7.90 -19.53
C ALA A 134 -11.49 9.31 -19.64
N HIS A 135 -12.82 9.42 -19.66
CA HIS A 135 -13.56 10.67 -19.77
C HIS A 135 -14.45 11.00 -18.55
N ASP A 136 -14.51 10.14 -17.52
CA ASP A 136 -15.36 10.38 -16.35
C ASP A 136 -14.72 11.31 -15.31
N GLY A 137 -13.43 11.62 -15.46
CA GLY A 137 -12.68 12.46 -14.54
C GLY A 137 -12.37 11.77 -13.21
N ILE A 138 -12.39 10.44 -13.18
CA ILE A 138 -12.18 9.63 -11.99
C ILE A 138 -10.94 8.75 -12.15
N ILE A 139 -10.17 8.64 -11.06
CA ILE A 139 -9.08 7.67 -10.96
C ILE A 139 -9.08 7.06 -9.57
N LEU A 140 -8.95 5.74 -9.53
CA LEU A 140 -8.89 4.96 -8.30
C LEU A 140 -7.46 4.57 -8.02
N TYR A 141 -7.02 4.68 -6.77
CA TYR A 141 -5.72 4.23 -6.29
C TYR A 141 -5.89 3.17 -5.21
N ALA A 142 -5.24 2.03 -5.39
CA ALA A 142 -5.36 0.90 -4.49
C ALA A 142 -3.97 0.35 -4.12
N PRO A 143 -3.79 -0.15 -2.89
CA PRO A 143 -2.52 -0.74 -2.49
C PRO A 143 -2.30 -2.09 -3.18
N SER A 144 -1.04 -2.50 -3.32
CA SER A 144 -0.66 -3.76 -3.96
C SER A 144 -1.39 -5.03 -3.47
N SER A 145 -1.83 -5.04 -2.21
CA SER A 145 -2.57 -6.17 -1.63
C SER A 145 -4.05 -6.27 -2.02
N ARG A 146 -4.65 -5.19 -2.58
CA ARG A 146 -6.09 -5.06 -2.88
C ARG A 146 -6.28 -4.26 -4.17
N LYS A 147 -5.80 -4.78 -5.29
CA LYS A 147 -5.66 -4.00 -6.54
C LYS A 147 -6.96 -3.79 -7.34
N ASN A 148 -8.04 -4.50 -7.02
CA ASN A 148 -9.29 -4.42 -7.78
C ASN A 148 -10.30 -3.52 -7.09
N GLU A 149 -11.14 -2.83 -7.85
CA GLU A 149 -12.25 -2.05 -7.30
C GLU A 149 -13.19 -2.91 -6.43
N SER A 150 -13.42 -4.16 -6.82
CA SER A 150 -14.25 -5.11 -6.06
C SER A 150 -13.71 -5.43 -4.66
N ASP A 151 -12.44 -5.13 -4.38
CA ASP A 151 -11.85 -5.29 -3.05
C ASP A 151 -12.29 -4.18 -2.07
N ASN A 152 -12.99 -3.12 -2.51
CA ASN A 152 -13.46 -2.03 -1.66
C ASN A 152 -12.39 -1.46 -0.72
N CYS A 153 -11.15 -1.33 -1.22
CA CYS A 153 -10.00 -0.83 -0.47
C CYS A 153 -9.17 0.10 -1.36
N TYR A 154 -9.66 1.32 -1.58
CA TYR A 154 -9.06 2.27 -2.51
C TYR A 154 -9.35 3.73 -2.12
N LEU A 155 -8.57 4.62 -2.70
CA LEU A 155 -8.77 6.06 -2.72
C LEU A 155 -9.26 6.47 -4.10
N GLU A 156 -10.41 7.11 -4.17
CA GLU A 156 -10.96 7.71 -5.37
C GLU A 156 -10.59 9.19 -5.42
N TYR A 157 -10.05 9.60 -6.56
CA TYR A 157 -9.90 11.00 -6.93
C TYR A 157 -10.90 11.34 -8.03
N GLN A 158 -11.70 12.36 -7.78
CA GLN A 158 -12.55 12.98 -8.78
C GLN A 158 -12.02 14.38 -9.09
N GLU A 159 -11.72 14.65 -10.35
CA GLU A 159 -11.19 15.94 -10.78
C GLU A 159 -12.21 17.08 -10.62
N ALA A 160 -11.71 18.31 -10.76
CA ALA A 160 -12.55 19.50 -10.66
C ALA A 160 -13.52 19.62 -11.84
N THR A 161 -14.65 20.27 -11.62
CA THR A 161 -15.53 20.75 -12.69
C THR A 161 -15.59 22.28 -12.65
N GLU A 162 -16.31 22.90 -13.60
CA GLU A 162 -16.52 24.35 -13.63
C GLU A 162 -17.05 24.92 -12.31
N THR A 163 -17.78 24.10 -11.55
CA THR A 163 -18.49 24.55 -10.34
C THR A 163 -18.07 23.82 -9.07
N THR A 164 -17.26 22.76 -9.18
CA THR A 164 -16.88 21.93 -8.03
C THR A 164 -15.37 21.75 -7.96
N THR A 165 -14.82 21.92 -6.77
CA THR A 165 -13.44 21.53 -6.46
C THR A 165 -13.28 20.00 -6.53
N PRO A 166 -12.06 19.48 -6.71
CA PRO A 166 -11.87 18.04 -6.77
C PRO A 166 -12.19 17.38 -5.42
N ALA A 167 -12.53 16.09 -5.46
CA ALA A 167 -12.87 15.30 -4.28
C ALA A 167 -11.94 14.09 -4.09
N PHE A 168 -11.67 13.76 -2.83
CA PHE A 168 -10.87 12.60 -2.42
C PHE A 168 -11.68 11.71 -1.48
N THR A 169 -12.16 10.57 -1.98
CA THR A 169 -13.06 9.67 -1.25
C THR A 169 -12.36 8.35 -0.94
N LEU A 170 -12.43 7.90 0.31
CA LEU A 170 -11.86 6.62 0.73
C LEU A 170 -12.96 5.56 0.85
N THR A 171 -12.73 4.42 0.20
CA THR A 171 -13.52 3.20 0.40
C THR A 171 -12.64 2.18 1.13
N THR A 172 -13.04 1.81 2.35
CA THR A 172 -12.21 0.98 3.24
C THR A 172 -12.87 -0.32 3.71
N THR A 173 -14.08 -0.61 3.24
CA THR A 173 -14.89 -1.73 3.75
C THR A 173 -14.31 -3.11 3.42
N GLY A 174 -13.42 -3.23 2.44
CA GLY A 174 -12.68 -4.47 2.14
C GLY A 174 -11.17 -4.40 2.35
N CYS A 175 -10.69 -3.34 3.01
CA CYS A 175 -9.37 -3.34 3.63
C CYS A 175 -9.33 -4.35 4.79
#